data_AF-A0A9W7AUK2-F1
#
_entry.id   AF-A0A9W7AUK2-F1
#
_cell.length_a   1.000
_cell.length_b   1.000
_cell.length_c   1.000
_cell.angle_alpha   90.00
_cell.angle_beta   90.00
_cell.angle_gamma   90.00
#
_symmetry.space_group_name_H-M   'P 1'
#
loop_
_entity.id
_entity.type
_entity.pdbx_description
1 polymer ?
#
loop_
_entity_poly.entity_id
_entity_poly.type
_entity_poly.pdbx_seq_one_letter_code
_entity_poly.pdbx_strand_id
1 'polypeptide(L)'
;DLDTINDIYLAGDYPDLSAPDDVGNTPAHLAVLFDRPEVLKWLHSKGVDLSKKCDSSNFGTPTFYAMHYGKTGMLTDLWAMGYDLSADCDKFELPPLYYAEKKGDTLTADHIKACMAAGTLQDVKATIIQRCTRGLFARNIYREKKAHRERQVLAQTIISAPWRGGVVRMRNNRRELEAEARDDEVDAKLNDETKTKNEDNNGGENAVEEEVQEETKT
;
A
#
# COMPACT_ATOMS: atom_id res chain seq x y z
N ASP A 1 -18.18 45.30 17.46
CA ASP A 1 -18.80 44.58 16.33
C ASP A 1 -17.73 43.95 15.44
N LEU A 2 -18.09 43.06 14.50
CA LEU A 2 -17.11 42.36 13.67
C LEU A 2 -16.31 43.33 12.79
N ASP A 3 -16.96 44.36 12.26
CA ASP A 3 -16.33 45.38 11.40
C ASP A 3 -15.21 46.11 12.13
N THR A 4 -15.47 46.54 13.37
CA THR A 4 -14.43 47.18 14.20
C THR A 4 -13.26 46.24 14.50
N ILE A 5 -13.50 44.94 14.65
CA ILE A 5 -12.44 43.94 14.87
C ILE A 5 -11.59 43.78 13.60
N ASN A 6 -12.24 43.75 12.43
CA ASN A 6 -11.56 43.68 11.14
C ASN A 6 -10.70 44.93 10.89
N ASP A 7 -11.24 46.11 11.16
CA ASP A 7 -10.52 47.37 10.96
C ASP A 7 -9.25 47.44 11.83
N ILE A 8 -9.35 47.02 13.10
CA ILE A 8 -8.20 46.94 14.01
C ILE A 8 -7.17 45.91 13.51
N TYR A 9 -7.63 44.73 13.06
CA TYR A 9 -6.74 43.70 12.55
C TYR A 9 -6.02 44.10 11.25
N LEU A 10 -6.67 44.89 10.39
CA LEU A 10 -6.09 45.39 9.14
C LEU A 10 -5.17 46.61 9.34
N ALA A 11 -5.29 47.32 10.47
CA ALA A 11 -4.46 48.47 10.80
C ALA A 11 -2.97 48.12 11.05
N GLY A 12 -2.60 46.84 10.98
CA GLY A 12 -1.21 46.39 10.89
C GLY A 12 -0.57 45.99 12.22
N ASP A 13 -1.33 46.04 13.31
CA ASP A 13 -0.99 45.31 14.52
C ASP A 13 -1.58 43.91 14.35
N TYR A 14 -0.76 42.87 14.42
CA TYR A 14 -1.23 41.48 14.43
C TYR A 14 -1.26 41.03 15.89
N PRO A 15 -2.23 41.48 16.70
CA PRO A 15 -2.30 41.09 18.09
C PRO A 15 -2.44 39.57 18.16
N ASP A 16 -1.78 38.98 19.15
CA ASP A 16 -1.99 37.57 19.45
C ASP A 16 -3.45 37.36 19.84
N LEU A 17 -4.22 36.75 18.93
CA LEU A 17 -5.65 36.50 19.10
C LEU A 17 -5.95 35.46 20.19
N SER A 18 -4.91 34.80 20.71
CA SER A 18 -5.00 33.88 21.86
C SER A 18 -4.64 34.57 23.17
N ALA A 19 -4.11 35.80 23.15
CA ALA A 19 -3.70 36.49 24.36
C ALA A 19 -4.93 36.89 25.19
N PRO A 20 -4.93 36.62 26.51
CA PRO A 20 -6.01 37.04 27.38
C PRO A 20 -5.96 38.55 27.69
N ASP A 21 -7.10 39.11 28.09
CA ASP A 21 -7.19 40.45 28.68
C ASP A 21 -6.58 40.51 30.10
N ASP A 22 -6.58 41.69 30.73
CA ASP A 22 -6.04 41.91 32.08
C ASP A 22 -6.74 41.09 33.17
N VAL A 23 -7.93 40.55 32.88
CA VAL A 23 -8.72 39.70 33.77
C VAL A 23 -8.45 38.21 33.49
N GLY A 24 -7.77 37.90 32.39
CA GLY A 24 -7.42 36.55 31.95
C GLY A 24 -8.41 35.96 30.93
N ASN A 25 -9.35 36.73 30.40
CA ASN A 25 -10.31 36.26 29.40
C ASN A 25 -9.71 36.33 28.01
N THR A 26 -9.77 35.22 27.28
CA THR A 26 -9.40 35.23 25.86
C THR A 26 -10.52 35.83 25.00
N PRO A 27 -10.20 36.33 23.79
CA PRO A 27 -11.21 36.81 22.84
C PRO A 27 -12.28 35.76 22.51
N ALA A 28 -11.90 34.48 22.50
CA ALA A 28 -12.82 33.37 22.33
C ALA A 28 -13.83 33.25 23.48
N HIS A 29 -13.41 33.44 24.73
CA HIS A 29 -14.31 33.45 25.88
C HIS A 29 -15.30 34.61 25.81
N LEU A 30 -14.83 35.82 25.48
CA LEU A 30 -15.69 37.00 25.34
C LEU A 30 -16.73 36.82 24.23
N ALA A 31 -16.35 36.22 23.10
CA ALA A 31 -17.29 35.92 22.01
C ALA A 31 -18.42 34.99 22.47
N VAL A 32 -18.12 34.01 23.34
CA VAL A 32 -19.12 33.11 23.93
C VAL A 32 -20.01 33.84 24.93
N LEU A 33 -19.39 34.62 25.83
CA LEU A 33 -20.10 35.37 26.88
C LEU A 33 -21.12 36.34 26.29
N PHE A 34 -20.76 37.03 25.20
CA PHE A 34 -21.63 37.99 24.52
C PHE A 34 -22.49 37.38 23.40
N ASP A 35 -22.48 36.06 23.22
CA ASP A 35 -23.27 35.35 22.22
C ASP A 35 -23.03 35.85 20.78
N ARG A 36 -21.75 36.01 20.42
CA ARG A 36 -21.31 36.53 19.11
C ARG A 36 -20.66 35.41 18.27
N PRO A 37 -21.46 34.52 17.64
CA PRO A 37 -20.93 33.41 16.83
C PRO A 37 -20.11 33.88 15.63
N GLU A 38 -20.41 35.05 15.07
CA GLU A 38 -19.69 35.66 13.95
C GLU A 38 -18.22 35.94 14.31
N VAL A 39 -17.98 36.48 15.51
CA VAL A 39 -16.63 36.74 16.02
C VAL A 39 -15.88 35.44 16.24
N LEU A 40 -16.57 34.42 16.75
CA LEU A 40 -15.98 33.12 17.01
C LEU A 40 -15.60 32.38 15.71
N LYS A 41 -16.43 32.46 14.67
CA LYS A 41 -16.11 31.99 13.29
C LYS A 41 -14.94 32.75 12.70
N TRP A 42 -14.89 34.07 12.92
CA TRP A 42 -13.77 34.89 12.46
C TRP A 42 -12.46 34.48 13.14
N LEU A 43 -12.45 34.28 14.46
CA LEU A 43 -11.28 33.78 15.21
C LEU A 43 -10.80 32.42 14.67
N HIS A 44 -11.73 31.49 14.43
CA HIS A 44 -11.39 30.20 13.82
C HIS A 44 -10.75 30.37 12.43
N SER A 45 -11.29 31.26 11.59
CA SER A 45 -10.73 31.55 10.25
C SER A 45 -9.32 32.13 10.29
N LYS A 46 -8.93 32.77 11.40
CA LYS A 46 -7.58 33.30 11.64
C LYS A 46 -6.63 32.27 12.27
N GLY A 47 -7.08 31.03 12.47
CA GLY A 47 -6.26 29.93 12.99
C GLY A 47 -6.24 29.85 14.52
N VAL A 48 -7.15 30.52 15.22
CA VAL A 48 -7.28 30.37 16.68
C VAL A 48 -7.83 28.99 17.01
N ASP A 49 -7.13 28.29 17.89
CA ASP A 49 -7.51 26.95 18.33
C ASP A 49 -8.52 27.02 19.50
N LEU A 50 -9.81 26.88 19.18
CA LEU A 50 -10.90 26.88 20.15
C LEU A 50 -11.03 25.59 20.97
N SER A 51 -10.15 24.58 20.76
CA SER A 51 -10.09 23.42 21.66
C SER A 51 -9.39 23.74 22.98
N LYS A 52 -8.67 24.87 23.03
CA LYS A 52 -7.95 25.31 24.21
C LYS A 52 -8.90 25.95 25.22
N LYS A 53 -8.47 25.92 26.47
CA LYS A 53 -9.18 26.58 27.56
C LYS A 53 -9.05 28.09 27.41
N CYS A 54 -10.17 28.78 27.60
CA CYS A 54 -10.35 30.16 27.17
C CYS A 54 -10.51 31.15 28.33
N ASP A 55 -10.49 30.65 29.57
CA ASP A 55 -10.68 31.42 30.80
C ASP A 55 -9.38 31.63 31.59
N SER A 56 -9.37 32.67 32.42
CA SER A 56 -8.28 33.09 33.30
C SER A 56 -7.76 31.96 34.17
N SER A 57 -8.67 31.12 34.68
CA SER A 57 -8.33 30.00 35.55
C SER A 57 -7.95 28.72 34.81
N ASN A 58 -7.94 28.74 33.46
CA ASN A 58 -7.80 27.56 32.60
C ASN A 58 -8.78 26.44 32.99
N PHE A 59 -10.02 26.83 33.27
CA PHE A 59 -11.09 25.91 33.65
C PHE A 59 -11.72 25.27 32.41
N GLY A 60 -12.46 26.05 31.62
CA GLY A 60 -13.28 25.54 30.53
C GLY A 60 -12.85 25.97 29.12
N THR A 61 -13.24 25.15 28.15
CA THR A 61 -13.20 25.47 26.71
C THR A 61 -14.38 26.38 26.31
N PRO A 62 -14.32 27.06 25.15
CA PRO A 62 -15.45 27.82 24.60
C PRO A 62 -16.75 27.01 24.54
N THR A 63 -16.64 25.72 24.20
CA THR A 63 -17.77 24.76 24.19
C THR A 63 -18.42 24.60 25.56
N PHE A 64 -17.61 24.50 26.64
CA PHE A 64 -18.12 24.41 28.00
C PHE A 64 -18.95 25.65 28.37
N TYR A 65 -18.44 26.85 28.08
CA TYR A 65 -19.16 28.09 28.41
C TYR A 65 -20.42 28.27 27.56
N ALA A 66 -20.38 27.92 26.27
CA ALA A 66 -21.57 27.90 25.42
C ALA A 66 -22.64 26.97 26.02
N MET A 67 -22.21 25.86 26.64
CA MET A 67 -23.10 24.97 27.37
C MET A 67 -23.63 25.51 28.68
N HIS A 68 -22.74 26.05 29.51
CA HIS A 68 -23.10 26.63 30.79
C HIS A 68 -24.19 27.71 30.63
N TYR A 69 -24.05 28.54 29.59
CA TYR A 69 -25.01 29.60 29.24
C TYR A 69 -26.19 29.15 28.36
N GLY A 70 -26.21 27.89 27.91
CA GLY A 70 -27.32 27.34 27.11
C GLY A 70 -27.42 27.88 25.68
N LYS A 71 -26.31 28.29 25.08
CA LYS A 71 -26.23 28.88 23.73
C LYS A 71 -26.19 27.79 22.66
N THR A 72 -27.35 27.22 22.35
CA THR A 72 -27.49 26.13 21.35
C THR A 72 -27.02 26.54 19.94
N GLY A 73 -27.33 27.76 19.50
CA GLY A 73 -26.86 28.29 18.22
C GLY A 73 -25.33 28.26 18.10
N MET A 74 -24.64 28.70 19.15
CA MET A 74 -23.18 28.68 19.22
C MET A 74 -22.60 27.26 19.19
N LEU A 75 -23.29 26.28 19.79
CA LEU A 75 -22.88 24.89 19.69
C LEU A 75 -22.99 24.35 18.26
N THR A 76 -24.07 24.67 17.53
CA THR A 76 -24.18 24.26 16.12
C THR A 76 -23.03 24.82 15.30
N ASP A 77 -22.64 26.06 15.57
CA ASP A 77 -21.53 26.69 14.89
C ASP A 77 -20.18 26.05 15.24
N LEU A 78 -19.91 25.78 16.52
CA LEU A 78 -18.72 25.03 16.98
C LEU A 78 -18.62 23.65 16.32
N TRP A 79 -19.74 22.92 16.26
CA TRP A 79 -19.82 21.63 15.57
C TRP A 79 -19.56 21.76 14.07
N ALA A 80 -20.12 22.79 13.42
CA ALA A 80 -19.93 23.06 12.00
C ALA A 80 -18.48 23.43 11.67
N MET A 81 -17.76 24.09 12.59
CA MET A 81 -16.31 24.34 12.48
C MET A 81 -15.46 23.08 12.70
N GLY A 82 -16.07 21.97 13.12
CA GLY A 82 -15.41 20.68 13.31
C GLY A 82 -14.80 20.49 14.69
N TYR A 83 -15.24 21.25 15.70
CA TYR A 83 -14.88 20.98 17.09
C TYR A 83 -15.73 19.85 17.65
N ASP A 84 -15.06 18.89 18.29
CA ASP A 84 -15.71 17.74 18.88
C ASP A 84 -16.45 18.14 20.16
N LEU A 85 -17.78 17.98 20.17
CA LEU A 85 -18.64 18.23 21.32
C LEU A 85 -18.62 17.08 22.35
N SER A 86 -18.00 15.94 22.00
CA SER A 86 -17.79 14.82 22.92
C SER A 86 -16.48 14.94 23.71
N ALA A 87 -15.56 15.78 23.25
CA ALA A 87 -14.26 15.98 23.88
C ALA A 87 -14.37 16.63 25.26
N ASP A 88 -13.34 16.40 26.05
CA ASP A 88 -13.20 16.92 27.40
C ASP A 88 -13.20 18.44 27.41
N CYS A 89 -14.16 19.03 28.12
CA CYS A 89 -14.43 20.46 28.01
C CYS A 89 -13.92 21.29 29.19
N ASP A 90 -13.44 20.61 30.24
CA ASP A 90 -13.07 21.18 31.53
C ASP A 90 -11.79 20.53 32.08
N LYS A 91 -11.19 21.12 33.12
CA LYS A 91 -10.04 20.60 33.87
C LYS A 91 -10.28 19.24 34.51
N PHE A 92 -11.53 18.87 34.78
CA PHE A 92 -11.87 17.56 35.33
C PHE A 92 -12.00 16.46 34.27
N GLU A 93 -11.68 16.76 33.00
CA GLU A 93 -11.75 15.78 31.89
C GLU A 93 -13.17 15.19 31.76
N LEU A 94 -14.18 16.04 31.94
CA LEU A 94 -15.58 15.66 31.80
C LEU A 94 -16.16 16.17 30.48
N PRO A 95 -16.98 15.36 29.79
CA PRO A 95 -17.60 15.76 28.55
C PRO A 95 -18.73 16.79 28.79
N PRO A 96 -19.03 17.67 27.83
CA PRO A 96 -20.11 18.67 27.93
C PRO A 96 -21.47 18.06 28.29
N LEU A 97 -21.77 16.86 27.76
CA LEU A 97 -23.04 16.20 27.98
C LEU A 97 -23.30 15.88 29.47
N TYR A 98 -22.25 15.52 30.22
CA TYR A 98 -22.36 15.25 31.66
C TYR A 98 -22.91 16.45 32.42
N TYR A 99 -22.43 17.66 32.08
CA TYR A 99 -22.87 18.90 32.72
C TYR A 99 -24.30 19.29 32.34
N ALA A 100 -24.69 19.08 31.07
CA ALA A 100 -26.06 19.33 30.63
C ALA A 100 -27.06 18.44 31.38
N GLU A 101 -26.74 17.15 31.56
CA GLU A 101 -27.58 16.21 32.30
C GLU A 101 -27.63 16.54 33.79
N LYS A 102 -26.50 16.90 34.41
CA LYS A 102 -26.44 17.30 35.82
C LYS A 102 -27.24 18.58 36.12
N LYS A 103 -27.22 19.54 35.18
CA LYS A 103 -27.99 20.78 35.29
C LYS A 103 -29.49 20.56 35.05
N GLY A 104 -29.85 19.48 34.34
CA GLY A 104 -31.23 19.17 33.96
C GLY A 104 -31.69 19.91 32.71
N ASP A 105 -30.76 20.49 31.93
CA ASP A 105 -31.07 21.21 30.70
C ASP A 105 -31.29 20.20 29.56
N THR A 106 -32.52 19.73 29.42
CA THR A 106 -32.88 18.73 28.39
C THR A 106 -32.67 19.24 26.97
N LEU A 107 -33.01 20.51 26.72
CA LEU A 107 -32.87 21.14 25.40
C LEU A 107 -31.44 21.10 24.88
N THR A 108 -30.47 21.41 25.74
CA THR A 108 -29.05 21.46 25.37
C THR A 108 -28.46 20.06 25.23
N ALA A 109 -28.83 19.15 26.14
CA ALA A 109 -28.41 17.75 26.08
C ALA A 109 -28.93 17.06 24.81
N ASP A 110 -30.21 17.25 24.47
CA ASP A 110 -30.81 16.70 23.25
C ASP A 110 -30.20 17.32 22.01
N HIS A 111 -29.87 18.61 22.05
CA HIS A 111 -29.19 19.29 20.95
C HIS A 111 -27.78 18.74 20.71
N ILE A 112 -26.98 18.51 21.77
CA ILE A 112 -25.65 17.87 21.63
C ILE A 112 -25.82 16.45 21.07
N LYS A 113 -26.77 15.66 21.60
CA LYS A 113 -27.07 14.32 21.09
C LYS A 113 -27.44 14.35 19.61
N ALA A 114 -28.25 15.32 19.19
CA ALA A 114 -28.64 15.50 17.79
C ALA A 114 -27.44 15.91 16.91
N CYS A 115 -26.60 16.84 17.37
CA CYS A 115 -25.37 17.22 16.66
C CYS A 115 -24.44 16.02 16.47
N MET A 116 -24.20 15.23 17.52
CA MET A 116 -23.37 14.02 17.44
C MET A 116 -23.97 12.97 16.50
N ALA A 117 -25.29 12.77 16.54
CA ALA A 117 -25.98 11.80 15.68
C ALA A 117 -25.99 12.20 14.20
N ALA A 118 -25.96 13.50 13.90
CA ALA A 118 -25.95 14.00 12.52
C ALA A 118 -24.68 13.59 11.75
N GLY A 119 -23.60 13.21 12.45
CA GLY A 119 -22.30 12.91 11.87
C GLY A 119 -21.68 14.16 11.26
N THR A 120 -20.36 14.31 11.36
CA THR A 120 -19.70 15.48 10.77
C THR A 120 -19.37 15.25 9.29
N LEU A 121 -19.20 16.33 8.54
CA LEU A 121 -18.54 16.29 7.24
C LEU A 121 -17.15 15.62 7.32
N GLN A 122 -16.50 15.67 8.49
CA GLN A 122 -15.24 14.97 8.72
C GLN A 122 -15.40 13.45 8.75
N ASP A 123 -16.49 12.92 9.30
CA ASP A 123 -16.77 11.47 9.26
C ASP A 123 -17.01 10.99 7.83
N VAL A 124 -17.71 11.79 7.02
CA VAL A 124 -17.88 11.50 5.59
C VAL A 124 -16.55 11.59 4.84
N LYS A 125 -15.71 12.60 5.12
CA LYS A 125 -14.36 12.69 4.54
C LYS A 125 -13.49 11.50 4.96
N ALA A 126 -13.50 11.14 6.23
CA ALA A 126 -12.73 10.02 6.79
C ALA A 126 -13.17 8.70 6.15
N THR A 127 -14.47 8.45 6.01
CA THR A 127 -14.99 7.25 5.34
C THR A 127 -14.64 7.19 3.85
N ILE A 128 -14.69 8.32 3.13
CA ILE A 128 -14.24 8.39 1.73
C ILE A 128 -12.75 8.10 1.63
N ILE A 129 -11.91 8.71 2.47
CA ILE A 129 -10.47 8.47 2.52
C ILE A 129 -10.18 6.99 2.83
N GLN A 130 -10.87 6.39 3.81
CA GLN A 130 -10.74 4.98 4.16
C GLN A 130 -11.11 4.06 2.99
N ARG A 131 -12.18 4.38 2.25
CA ARG A 131 -12.61 3.61 1.08
C ARG A 131 -11.61 3.69 -0.07
N CYS A 132 -11.08 4.89 -0.34
CA CYS A 132 -10.06 5.12 -1.36
C CYS A 132 -8.74 4.42 -1.01
N THR A 133 -8.30 4.51 0.23
CA THR A 133 -7.03 3.92 0.70
C THR A 133 -7.10 2.40 0.73
N ARG A 134 -8.17 1.77 1.23
CA ARG A 134 -8.35 0.30 1.18
C ARG A 134 -8.25 -0.24 -0.25
N GLY A 135 -8.88 0.44 -1.21
CA GLY A 135 -8.82 0.05 -2.62
C GLY A 135 -7.43 0.22 -3.25
N LEU A 136 -6.67 1.24 -2.84
CA LEU A 136 -5.31 1.50 -3.31
C LEU A 136 -4.31 0.48 -2.72
N PHE A 137 -4.36 0.23 -1.42
CA PHE A 137 -3.50 -0.73 -0.74
C PHE A 137 -3.74 -2.16 -1.24
N ALA A 138 -4.99 -2.59 -1.42
CA ALA A 138 -5.30 -3.90 -1.97
C ALA A 138 -4.71 -4.09 -3.38
N ARG A 139 -4.77 -3.06 -4.23
CA ARG A 139 -4.18 -3.07 -5.57
C ARG A 139 -2.66 -3.11 -5.53
N ASN A 140 -2.01 -2.34 -4.65
CA ASN A 140 -0.55 -2.36 -4.50
C ASN A 140 -0.04 -3.70 -3.96
N ILE A 141 -0.69 -4.26 -2.94
CA ILE A 141 -0.36 -5.60 -2.40
C ILE A 141 -0.50 -6.67 -3.50
N TYR A 142 -1.57 -6.60 -4.31
CA TYR A 142 -1.74 -7.52 -5.44
C TYR A 142 -0.62 -7.38 -6.48
N ARG A 143 -0.26 -6.14 -6.85
CA ARG A 143 0.83 -5.85 -7.80
C ARG A 143 2.17 -6.39 -7.31
N GLU A 144 2.51 -6.16 -6.03
CA GLU A 144 3.75 -6.68 -5.43
C GLU A 144 3.78 -8.21 -5.39
N LYS A 145 2.68 -8.85 -4.97
CA LYS A 145 2.59 -10.32 -4.97
C LYS A 145 2.68 -10.90 -6.38
N LYS A 146 2.12 -10.23 -7.39
CA LYS A 146 2.26 -10.63 -8.80
C LYS A 146 3.72 -10.49 -9.25
N ALA A 147 4.35 -9.35 -9.03
CA ALA A 147 5.75 -9.11 -9.37
C ALA A 147 6.70 -10.10 -8.65
N HIS A 148 6.43 -10.45 -7.39
CA HIS A 148 7.24 -11.41 -6.66
C HIS A 148 7.14 -12.82 -7.27
N ARG A 149 5.94 -13.27 -7.64
CA ARG A 149 5.75 -14.54 -8.36
C ARG A 149 6.44 -14.54 -9.71
N GLU A 150 6.33 -13.45 -10.47
CA GLU A 150 7.03 -13.31 -11.76
C GLU A 150 8.56 -13.38 -11.58
N ARG A 151 9.12 -12.73 -10.55
CA ARG A 151 10.54 -12.85 -10.20
C ARG A 151 10.94 -14.26 -9.80
N GLN A 152 10.11 -14.96 -9.03
CA GLN A 152 10.36 -16.35 -8.65
C GLN A 152 10.34 -17.26 -9.87
N VAL A 153 9.35 -17.13 -10.74
CA VAL A 153 9.27 -17.91 -11.99
C VAL A 153 10.48 -17.60 -12.88
N LEU A 154 10.84 -16.33 -13.06
CA LEU A 154 12.02 -15.93 -13.82
C LEU A 154 13.30 -16.55 -13.23
N ALA A 155 13.51 -16.45 -11.92
CA ALA A 155 14.64 -17.07 -11.24
C ALA A 155 14.65 -18.60 -11.43
N GLN A 156 13.50 -19.26 -11.28
CA GLN A 156 13.37 -20.70 -11.51
C GLN A 156 13.71 -21.08 -12.96
N THR A 157 13.29 -20.27 -13.94
CA THR A 157 13.62 -20.49 -15.35
C THR A 157 15.10 -20.30 -15.63
N ILE A 158 15.73 -19.24 -15.10
CA ILE A 158 17.16 -18.99 -15.24
C ILE A 158 17.98 -20.11 -14.60
N ILE A 159 17.62 -20.54 -13.39
CA ILE A 159 18.31 -21.64 -12.69
C ILE A 159 18.14 -22.95 -13.46
N SER A 160 16.97 -23.23 -14.03
CA SER A 160 16.71 -24.49 -14.75
C SER A 160 17.18 -24.51 -16.21
N ALA A 161 17.40 -23.37 -16.86
CA ALA A 161 17.75 -23.29 -18.28
C ALA A 161 19.09 -23.96 -18.65
N PRO A 162 20.20 -23.80 -17.89
CA PRO A 162 21.46 -24.48 -18.17
C PRO A 162 21.33 -26.01 -18.08
N TRP A 163 20.56 -26.49 -17.10
CA TRP A 163 20.33 -27.92 -16.87
C TRP A 163 19.45 -28.53 -17.95
N ARG A 164 18.41 -27.80 -18.42
CA ARG A 164 17.62 -28.22 -19.59
C ARG A 164 18.49 -28.33 -20.85
N GLY A 165 19.35 -27.34 -21.10
CA GLY A 165 20.27 -27.37 -22.25
C GLY A 165 21.35 -28.46 -22.15
N GLY A 166 21.82 -28.76 -20.94
CA GLY A 166 22.76 -29.87 -20.68
C GLY A 166 22.12 -31.24 -20.88
N VAL A 167 20.88 -31.43 -20.41
CA VAL A 167 20.11 -32.68 -20.63
C VAL A 167 19.82 -32.88 -22.12
N VAL A 168 19.49 -31.82 -22.87
CA VAL A 168 19.28 -31.90 -24.32
C VAL A 168 20.60 -32.24 -25.04
N ARG A 169 21.71 -31.60 -24.69
CA ARG A 169 23.03 -31.92 -25.27
C ARG A 169 23.46 -33.37 -25.01
N MET A 170 23.33 -33.86 -23.77
CA MET A 170 23.65 -35.26 -23.45
C MET A 170 22.79 -36.25 -24.24
N ARG A 171 21.52 -35.91 -24.48
CA ARG A 171 20.63 -36.75 -25.27
C ARG A 171 21.00 -36.79 -26.75
N ASN A 172 21.49 -35.68 -27.32
CA ASN A 172 21.99 -35.62 -28.68
C ASN A 172 23.31 -36.37 -28.83
N ASN A 173 24.29 -36.15 -27.94
CA ASN A 173 25.56 -36.89 -27.96
C ASN A 173 25.33 -38.41 -27.84
N ARG A 174 24.35 -38.86 -27.05
CA ARG A 174 24.03 -40.29 -26.98
C ARG A 174 23.47 -40.84 -28.29
N ARG A 175 22.63 -40.07 -28.99
CA ARG A 175 22.10 -40.44 -30.30
C ARG A 175 23.18 -40.48 -31.37
N GLU A 176 24.13 -39.55 -31.31
CA GLU A 176 25.29 -39.50 -32.21
C GLU A 176 26.19 -40.73 -31.98
N LEU A 177 26.54 -41.06 -30.73
CA LEU A 177 27.27 -42.29 -30.41
C LEU A 177 26.52 -43.57 -30.82
N GLU A 178 25.20 -43.62 -30.63
CA GLU A 178 24.34 -44.74 -31.08
C GLU A 178 24.23 -44.82 -32.62
N ALA A 179 24.53 -43.75 -33.36
CA ALA A 179 24.56 -43.73 -34.82
C ALA A 179 25.96 -44.14 -35.32
N GLU A 180 27.03 -43.57 -34.75
CA GLU A 180 28.41 -43.96 -35.04
C GLU A 180 28.63 -45.46 -34.79
N ALA A 181 28.14 -46.01 -33.67
CA ALA A 181 28.24 -47.43 -33.39
C ALA A 181 27.48 -48.31 -34.39
N ARG A 182 26.41 -47.79 -35.01
CA ARG A 182 25.68 -48.51 -36.07
C ARG A 182 26.43 -48.46 -37.40
N ASP A 183 27.04 -47.33 -37.72
CA ASP A 183 27.85 -47.17 -38.92
C ASP A 183 29.11 -48.05 -38.82
N ASP A 184 29.78 -48.10 -37.67
CA ASP A 184 30.91 -49.00 -37.40
C ASP A 184 30.52 -50.49 -37.54
N GLU A 185 29.31 -50.87 -37.12
CA GLU A 185 28.81 -52.24 -37.26
C GLU A 185 28.51 -52.61 -38.73
N VAL A 186 28.02 -51.65 -39.52
CA VAL A 186 27.82 -51.81 -40.96
C VAL A 186 29.16 -51.94 -41.68
N ASP A 187 30.13 -51.09 -41.33
CA ASP A 187 31.48 -51.13 -41.90
C ASP A 187 32.23 -52.43 -41.54
N ALA A 188 32.06 -52.93 -40.31
CA ALA A 188 32.60 -54.23 -39.90
C ALA A 188 32.01 -55.39 -40.70
N LYS A 189 30.69 -55.38 -40.95
CA LYS A 189 30.01 -56.41 -41.78
C LYS A 189 30.46 -56.35 -43.24
N LEU A 190 30.60 -55.15 -43.80
CA LEU A 190 31.12 -54.96 -45.15
C LEU A 190 32.57 -55.47 -45.27
N ASN A 191 33.42 -55.22 -44.27
CA ASN A 191 34.79 -55.72 -44.27
C ASN A 191 34.85 -57.26 -44.18
N ASP A 192 34.04 -57.91 -43.34
CA ASP A 192 33.95 -59.37 -43.30
C ASP A 192 33.43 -59.97 -44.63
N GLU A 193 32.47 -59.32 -45.29
CA GLU A 193 32.00 -59.71 -46.62
C GLU A 193 33.07 -59.55 -47.72
N THR A 194 33.95 -58.55 -47.62
CA THR A 194 35.08 -58.42 -48.56
C THR A 194 36.19 -59.44 -48.29
N LYS A 195 36.40 -59.83 -47.02
CA LYS A 195 37.41 -60.80 -46.62
C LYS A 195 37.02 -62.23 -47.03
N THR A 196 35.76 -62.60 -46.85
CA THR A 196 35.20 -63.88 -47.33
C THR A 196 35.28 -64.01 -48.85
N LYS A 197 34.94 -62.96 -49.60
CA LYS A 197 35.09 -62.95 -51.08
C LYS A 197 36.54 -63.07 -51.57
N ASN A 198 37.52 -62.54 -50.82
CA ASN A 198 38.94 -62.69 -51.15
C ASN A 198 39.49 -64.08 -50.82
N GLU A 199 38.99 -64.71 -49.76
CA GLU A 199 39.34 -66.10 -49.41
C GLU A 199 38.76 -67.10 -50.44
N ASP A 200 37.54 -66.86 -50.94
CA ASP A 200 36.92 -67.68 -52.01
C ASP A 200 37.65 -67.54 -53.37
N ASN A 201 38.25 -66.38 -53.67
CA ASN A 201 39.03 -66.18 -54.90
C ASN A 201 40.46 -66.76 -54.83
N ASN A 202 41.02 -66.95 -53.63
CA ASN A 202 42.37 -67.51 -53.46
C ASN A 202 42.38 -69.07 -53.38
N GLY A 203 41.20 -69.69 -53.32
CA GLY A 203 41.03 -71.15 -53.41
C GLY A 203 41.03 -71.71 -54.84
N GLY A 204 41.06 -70.84 -55.86
CA GLY A 204 41.00 -71.22 -57.27
C GLY A 204 42.33 -71.32 -58.02
N GLU A 205 43.44 -70.84 -57.45
CA GLU A 205 44.74 -70.78 -58.16
C GLU A 205 45.70 -71.95 -57.88
N ASN A 206 45.35 -72.90 -57.00
CA ASN A 206 46.23 -74.04 -56.65
C ASN A 206 45.84 -75.39 -57.29
N ALA A 207 45.09 -75.39 -58.40
CA ALA A 207 44.63 -76.61 -59.08
C ALA A 207 45.06 -76.74 -60.55
N VAL A 208 46.08 -75.99 -61.01
CA VAL A 208 46.57 -76.05 -62.42
C VAL A 208 48.08 -76.35 -62.55
N GLU A 209 48.82 -76.55 -61.45
CA GLU A 209 50.25 -76.93 -61.52
C GLU A 209 50.52 -78.43 -61.26
N GLU A 210 49.63 -79.30 -61.73
CA GLU A 210 49.85 -80.76 -61.70
C GLU A 210 49.60 -81.39 -63.08
N GLU A 211 50.06 -80.76 -64.17
CA GLU A 211 50.02 -81.40 -65.50
C GLU A 211 51.01 -80.83 -66.55
N VAL A 212 52.21 -80.34 -66.19
CA VAL A 212 53.27 -80.09 -67.20
C VAL A 212 54.68 -80.25 -66.61
N GLN A 213 55.08 -81.43 -66.14
CA GLN A 213 56.51 -81.82 -66.06
C GLN A 213 56.69 -83.32 -66.28
N GLU A 214 56.14 -83.84 -67.38
CA GLU A 214 56.51 -85.16 -67.90
C GLU A 214 56.87 -85.06 -69.39
N GLU A 215 57.72 -84.11 -69.78
CA GLU A 215 58.30 -84.09 -71.13
C GLU A 215 59.59 -83.24 -71.24
N THR A 216 60.67 -83.68 -70.57
CA THR A 216 62.02 -83.59 -71.14
C THR A 216 62.86 -84.77 -70.64
N LYS A 217 62.84 -85.86 -71.42
CA LYS A 217 63.85 -86.93 -71.42
C LYS A 217 65.21 -86.34 -71.81
N THR A 218 66.26 -86.65 -71.05
CA THR A 218 67.50 -87.36 -71.45
C THR A 218 68.56 -87.23 -70.37
#